data_AF-A0A259CTQ9-F1
#
_entry.id   AF-A0A259CTQ9-F1
#
_cell.length_a   1.000
_cell.length_b   1.000
_cell.length_c   1.000
_cell.angle_alpha   90.00
_cell.angle_beta   90.00
_cell.angle_gamma   90.00
#
_symmetry.space_group_name_H-M   'P 1'
#
loop_
_entity.id
_entity.type
_entity.pdbx_description
1 polymer ?
#
loop_
_entity_poly.entity_id
_entity_poly.type
_entity_poly.pdbx_seq_one_letter_code
_entity_poly.pdbx_strand_id
1 'polypeptide(L)' 'PEFEKQIKGFSMKDAVLTGVETRTSSPLRISRGPNFQSINIKGLYPAGEGAGYAGGILSAGVDGIKVAEAVALDYLS' A
#
# COMPACT_ATOMS: atom_id res chain seq x y z
N PRO A 1 -30.01 -7.77 -6.50
CA PRO A 1 -28.61 -7.65 -6.03
C PRO A 1 -28.38 -6.27 -5.39
N GLU A 2 -27.53 -6.13 -4.38
CA GLU A 2 -27.43 -4.86 -3.62
C GLU A 2 -26.85 -3.72 -4.46
N PHE A 3 -25.84 -3.99 -5.30
CA PHE A 3 -25.24 -2.98 -6.17
C PHE A 3 -26.18 -2.47 -7.30
N GLU A 4 -27.15 -3.26 -7.75
CA GLU A 4 -28.15 -2.83 -8.76
C GLU A 4 -29.05 -1.69 -8.23
N LYS A 5 -29.28 -1.66 -6.91
CA LYS A 5 -30.07 -0.59 -6.28
C LYS A 5 -29.31 0.74 -6.25
N GLN A 6 -27.99 0.70 -6.33
CA GLN A 6 -27.12 1.88 -6.30
C GLN A 6 -26.75 2.35 -7.71
N ILE A 7 -26.50 1.40 -8.62
CA ILE A 7 -26.10 1.67 -10.01
C ILE A 7 -26.97 0.79 -10.92
N LYS A 8 -27.88 1.43 -11.65
CA LYS A 8 -28.72 0.74 -12.64
C LYS A 8 -27.84 0.07 -13.70
N GLY A 9 -28.07 -1.21 -13.94
CA GLY A 9 -27.32 -2.02 -14.91
C GLY A 9 -26.04 -2.65 -14.34
N PHE A 10 -25.77 -2.55 -13.04
CA PHE A 10 -24.61 -3.23 -12.42
C PHE A 10 -24.71 -4.76 -12.54
N SER A 11 -25.93 -5.32 -12.57
CA SER A 11 -26.20 -6.75 -12.62
C SER A 11 -26.79 -7.24 -13.95
N MET A 12 -26.45 -6.58 -15.06
CA MET A 12 -26.85 -7.02 -16.39
C MET A 12 -26.44 -8.48 -16.68
N LYS A 13 -27.31 -9.23 -17.36
CA LYS A 13 -27.10 -10.66 -17.63
C LYS A 13 -25.89 -10.94 -18.54
N ASP A 14 -25.53 -9.97 -19.36
CA ASP A 14 -24.40 -10.00 -20.31
C ASP A 14 -23.15 -9.29 -19.75
N ALA A 15 -23.15 -8.88 -18.48
CA ALA A 15 -21.96 -8.35 -17.83
C ALA A 15 -20.83 -9.40 -17.76
N VAL A 16 -19.60 -8.99 -18.08
CA VAL A 16 -18.44 -9.88 -18.09
C VAL A 16 -17.76 -9.89 -16.72
N LEU A 17 -17.49 -11.09 -16.20
CA LEU A 17 -16.64 -11.31 -15.04
C LEU A 17 -15.29 -11.88 -15.51
N THR A 18 -14.21 -11.13 -15.28
CA THR A 18 -12.88 -11.48 -15.78
C THR A 18 -11.97 -11.94 -14.66
N GLY A 19 -11.62 -13.24 -14.67
CA GLY A 19 -10.53 -13.78 -13.86
C GLY A 19 -10.63 -13.53 -12.36
N VAL A 20 -9.50 -13.68 -11.67
CA VAL A 20 -9.36 -13.40 -10.24
C VAL A 20 -8.37 -12.25 -10.02
N GLU A 21 -8.80 -11.23 -9.30
CA GLU A 21 -7.94 -10.14 -8.85
C GLU A 21 -7.32 -10.54 -7.49
N THR A 22 -6.01 -10.83 -7.47
CA THR A 22 -5.35 -11.44 -6.30
C THR A 22 -4.32 -10.55 -5.61
N ARG A 23 -4.01 -9.38 -6.18
CA ARG A 23 -2.92 -8.50 -5.73
C ARG A 23 -3.39 -7.06 -5.52
N THR A 24 -4.46 -6.89 -4.76
CA THR A 24 -5.02 -5.56 -4.43
C THR A 24 -4.15 -4.77 -3.44
N SER A 25 -3.35 -5.48 -2.63
CA SER A 25 -2.40 -4.90 -1.69
C SER A 25 -1.34 -5.93 -1.30
N SER A 26 -0.29 -5.49 -0.60
CA SER A 26 0.72 -6.44 -0.08
C SER A 26 0.09 -7.42 0.91
N PRO A 27 0.35 -8.73 0.76
CA PRO A 27 -0.14 -9.76 1.68
C PRO A 27 0.63 -9.78 3.01
N LEU A 28 1.65 -8.93 3.15
CA LEU A 28 2.54 -8.90 4.30
C LEU A 28 2.82 -7.45 4.73
N ARG A 29 3.25 -7.30 5.98
CA ARG A 29 3.73 -6.04 6.52
C ARG A 29 5.12 -6.22 7.09
N ILE A 30 6.07 -5.43 6.60
CA ILE A 30 7.45 -5.45 7.11
C ILE A 30 7.54 -4.39 8.21
N SER A 31 7.36 -4.81 9.46
CA SER A 31 7.23 -3.90 10.60
C SER A 31 8.40 -2.91 10.73
N ARG A 32 8.07 -1.63 10.73
CA ARG A 32 8.99 -0.51 11.00
C ARG A 32 8.50 0.35 12.16
N GLY A 33 9.45 0.95 12.88
CA GLY A 33 9.21 1.86 14.01
C GLY A 33 8.87 3.29 13.58
N PRO A 34 8.73 4.22 14.55
CA PRO A 34 8.41 5.63 14.28
C PRO A 34 9.53 6.37 13.52
N ASN A 35 10.76 5.87 13.56
CA ASN A 35 11.90 6.36 12.78
C ASN A 35 11.98 5.73 11.38
N PHE A 36 10.93 5.04 10.93
CA PHE A 36 10.83 4.37 9.63
C PHE A 36 11.80 3.19 9.41
N GLN A 37 12.60 2.82 10.41
CA GLN A 37 13.50 1.67 10.34
C GLN A 37 12.80 0.37 10.75
N SER A 38 13.23 -0.75 10.19
CA SER A 38 12.83 -2.09 10.62
C SER A 38 13.02 -2.24 12.13
N ILE A 39 12.07 -2.90 12.79
CA ILE A 39 12.12 -3.14 14.24
C ILE A 39 13.27 -4.06 14.68
N ASN A 40 13.89 -4.79 13.74
CA ASN A 40 14.93 -5.79 14.06
C ASN A 40 16.21 -5.67 13.20
N ILE A 41 16.27 -4.72 12.25
CA ILE A 41 17.45 -4.51 11.39
C ILE A 41 17.67 -3.00 11.23
N LYS A 42 18.71 -2.48 11.91
CA LYS A 42 19.10 -1.07 11.80
C LYS A 42 19.57 -0.76 10.38
N GLY A 43 19.20 0.40 9.84
CA GLY A 43 19.53 0.85 8.49
C GLY A 43 18.63 0.29 7.38
N LEU A 44 17.69 -0.61 7.69
CA LEU A 44 16.67 -1.07 6.75
C LEU A 44 15.40 -0.23 6.90
N TYR A 45 14.91 0.36 5.82
CA TYR A 45 13.72 1.24 5.82
C TYR A 45 12.60 0.67 4.93
N PRO A 46 11.70 -0.16 5.46
CA PRO A 46 10.56 -0.67 4.69
C PRO A 46 9.65 0.49 4.25
N ALA A 47 9.30 0.55 2.96
CA ALA A 47 8.52 1.65 2.39
C ALA A 47 7.52 1.19 1.31
N GLY A 48 6.48 1.99 1.10
CA GLY A 48 5.50 1.81 0.03
C GLY A 48 4.58 0.59 0.22
N GLU A 49 3.94 0.20 -0.88
CA GLU A 49 2.94 -0.87 -0.87
C GLU A 49 3.56 -2.22 -0.57
N GLY A 50 4.73 -2.53 -1.15
CA GLY A 50 5.43 -3.79 -0.89
C GLY A 50 5.72 -4.04 0.59
N ALA A 51 6.01 -2.99 1.36
CA ALA A 51 6.21 -3.08 2.80
C ALA A 51 4.90 -3.06 3.63
N GLY A 52 3.75 -2.81 3.00
CA GLY A 52 2.45 -2.73 3.66
C GLY A 52 2.12 -1.35 4.24
N TYR A 53 2.73 -0.27 3.75
CA TYR A 53 2.55 1.10 4.25
C TYR A 53 1.88 2.06 3.25
N ALA A 54 1.51 1.57 2.07
CA ALA A 54 0.75 2.30 1.05
C ALA A 54 -0.19 1.35 0.29
N GLY A 55 -1.09 1.91 -0.53
CA GLY A 55 -2.06 1.14 -1.33
C GLY A 55 -2.40 1.78 -2.68
N GLY A 56 -1.48 2.58 -3.22
CA GLY A 56 -1.63 3.24 -4.50
C GLY A 56 -0.53 4.27 -4.75
N ILE A 57 -0.50 4.82 -5.97
CA ILE A 57 0.61 5.68 -6.45
C ILE A 57 0.88 6.85 -5.50
N LEU A 58 -0.16 7.63 -5.17
CA LEU A 58 -0.01 8.81 -4.32
C LEU A 58 0.46 8.46 -2.91
N SER A 59 -0.14 7.43 -2.29
CA SER A 59 0.22 7.03 -0.93
C SER A 59 1.64 6.44 -0.86
N ALA A 60 2.07 5.71 -1.89
CA ALA A 60 3.43 5.19 -2.00
C ALA A 60 4.45 6.33 -2.16
N GLY A 61 4.13 7.36 -2.96
CA GLY A 61 4.97 8.55 -3.09
C GLY A 61 5.11 9.33 -1.78
N VAL A 62 4.01 9.56 -1.08
CA VAL A 62 4.02 10.22 0.25
C VAL A 62 4.84 9.41 1.27
N ASP A 63 4.70 8.09 1.26
CA ASP A 63 5.50 7.23 2.13
C ASP A 63 6.99 7.29 1.80
N GLY A 64 7.33 7.31 0.51
CA GLY A 64 8.70 7.45 0.02
C GLY A 64 9.36 8.75 0.48
N ILE A 65 8.64 9.88 0.42
CA ILE A 65 9.15 11.18 0.92
C ILE A 65 9.48 11.09 2.41
N LYS A 66 8.55 10.58 3.22
CA LYS A 66 8.75 10.44 4.68
C LYS A 66 9.93 9.54 5.02
N VAL A 67 10.09 8.43 4.30
CA VAL A 67 11.21 7.51 4.48
C VAL A 67 12.53 8.19 4.07
N ALA A 68 12.55 8.93 2.96
CA ALA A 68 13.74 9.67 2.53
C ALA A 68 14.16 10.74 3.56
N GLU A 69 13.19 11.49 4.11
CA GLU A 69 13.43 12.44 5.20
C GLU A 69 14.01 11.75 6.44
N ALA A 70 13.45 10.60 6.84
CA ALA A 70 13.94 9.83 7.98
C ALA A 70 15.37 9.28 7.76
N VAL A 71 15.69 8.82 6.55
CA VAL A 71 17.04 8.39 6.19
C VAL A 71 18.01 9.57 6.27
N ALA A 72 17.64 10.73 5.71
CA ALA A 72 18.48 11.92 5.75
C ALA A 72 18.77 12.39 7.19
N LEU A 73 17.78 12.35 8.07
CA LEU A 73 17.95 12.70 9.49
C LEU A 73 18.87 11.71 10.22
N ASP A 74 18.74 10.40 9.97
CA ASP A 74 19.59 9.36 10.61
C ASP A 74 21.05 9.44 10.15
N TYR A 75 21.31 9.87 8.92
CA TYR A 75 22.67 10.08 8.39
C TYR A 75 23.37 11.31 8.96
N LEU A 76 22.61 12.32 9.39
CA LEU A 76 23.15 13.58 9.92
C LEU A 76 23.32 13.59 11.44
N SER A 77 22.79 12.58 12.14
CA SER A 77 22.90 12.39 13.59
C SER A 77 24.13 11.57 13.98
#